data_AF-A0A6G2JEW3-F1
#
_entry.id   AF-A0A6G2JEW3-F1
#
_cell.length_a   1.000
_cell.length_b   1.000
_cell.length_c   1.000
_cell.angle_alpha   90.00
_cell.angle_beta   90.00
_cell.angle_gamma   90.00
#
_symmetry.space_group_name_H-M   'P 1'
#
loop_
_entity.id
_entity.type
_entity.pdbx_description
1 polymer ?
#
loop_
_entity_poly.entity_id
_entity_poly.type
_entity_poly.pdbx_seq_one_letter_code
_entity_poly.pdbx_strand_id
1 'polypeptide(L)'
;MSVPSGVFSAVSAGAGHSCGLRGNGSVVCWGTNFQFNLYGDAPVASGTFASVSAGHDYSCGLRTDGSVVCWGIASVDLPSK
;
A
#
# COMPACT_ATOMS: atom_id res chain seq x y z
N MET A 1 -4.18 11.67 -13.62
CA MET A 1 -3.86 10.56 -12.71
C MET A 1 -3.11 9.52 -13.52
N SER A 2 -1.80 9.34 -13.29
CA SER A 2 -0.94 8.47 -14.09
C SER A 2 -0.63 7.17 -13.35
N VAL A 3 -0.68 6.05 -14.08
CA VAL A 3 -0.18 4.77 -13.58
C VAL A 3 1.34 4.88 -13.43
N PRO A 4 1.93 4.50 -12.29
CA PRO A 4 3.37 4.53 -12.12
C PRO A 4 4.06 3.60 -13.13
N SER A 5 5.09 4.10 -13.79
CA SER A 5 5.94 3.28 -14.64
C SER A 5 6.87 2.40 -13.82
N GLY A 6 7.15 1.19 -14.32
CA GLY A 6 8.11 0.26 -13.71
C GLY A 6 7.67 -1.19 -13.84
N VAL A 7 8.48 -2.07 -13.27
CA VAL A 7 8.18 -3.50 -13.16
C VAL A 7 7.59 -3.78 -11.79
N PHE A 8 6.45 -4.46 -11.77
CA PHE A 8 5.74 -4.89 -10.58
C PHE A 8 5.68 -6.41 -10.55
N SER A 9 5.92 -6.98 -9.38
CA SER A 9 5.81 -8.42 -9.13
C SER A 9 4.38 -8.80 -8.72
N ALA A 10 3.61 -7.86 -8.17
CA ALA A 10 2.20 -8.06 -7.84
C ALA A 10 1.44 -6.72 -7.90
N VAL A 11 0.13 -6.80 -8.09
CA VAL A 11 -0.79 -5.66 -8.03
C VAL A 11 -2.06 -6.07 -7.30
N SER A 12 -2.64 -5.14 -6.55
CA SER A 12 -3.94 -5.28 -5.90
C SER A 12 -4.78 -4.03 -6.17
N ALA A 13 -6.04 -4.22 -6.55
CA ALA A 13 -6.98 -3.15 -6.88
C ALA A 13 -8.09 -3.08 -5.83
N GLY A 14 -8.26 -1.90 -5.23
CA GLY A 14 -9.34 -1.53 -4.33
C GLY A 14 -10.46 -0.78 -5.05
N ALA A 15 -11.32 -0.09 -4.30
CA ALA A 15 -12.51 0.58 -4.86
C ALA A 15 -12.18 1.84 -5.66
N GLY A 16 -11.18 2.61 -5.24
CA GLY A 16 -10.74 3.82 -5.95
C GLY A 16 -9.21 3.97 -6.00
N HIS A 17 -8.47 2.92 -5.69
CA HIS A 17 -7.02 2.88 -5.80
C HIS A 17 -6.48 1.51 -6.17
N SER A 18 -5.22 1.48 -6.56
CA SER A 18 -4.45 0.26 -6.77
C SER A 18 -3.09 0.40 -6.10
N CYS A 19 -2.55 -0.71 -5.64
CA CYS A 19 -1.21 -0.81 -5.08
C CYS A 19 -0.39 -1.86 -5.83
N GLY A 20 0.85 -1.53 -6.15
CA GLY A 20 1.79 -2.40 -6.82
C GLY A 20 3.01 -2.68 -5.95
N LEU A 21 3.41 -3.94 -5.87
CA LEU A 21 4.63 -4.41 -5.21
C LEU A 21 5.75 -4.52 -6.25
N ARG A 22 6.89 -3.89 -6.00
CA ARG A 22 8.10 -4.00 -6.83
C ARG A 22 8.97 -5.16 -6.36
N GLY A 23 9.87 -5.64 -7.23
CA GLY A 23 10.78 -6.75 -6.92
C GLY A 23 11.77 -6.48 -5.77
N ASN A 24 12.00 -5.22 -5.41
CA ASN A 24 12.80 -4.83 -4.24
C ASN A 24 12.00 -4.75 -2.93
N GLY A 25 10.72 -5.16 -2.94
CA GLY A 25 9.84 -5.13 -1.77
C GLY A 25 9.19 -3.77 -1.50
N SER A 26 9.42 -2.75 -2.31
CA SER A 26 8.73 -1.45 -2.17
C SER A 26 7.31 -1.50 -2.74
N VAL A 27 6.39 -0.79 -2.10
CA VAL A 27 4.99 -0.68 -2.52
C VAL A 27 4.71 0.75 -2.98
N VAL A 28 4.02 0.88 -4.11
CA VAL A 28 3.54 2.16 -4.64
C VAL A 28 2.05 2.03 -4.87
N CYS A 29 1.26 3.01 -4.45
CA CYS A 29 -0.17 3.04 -4.73
C CYS A 29 -0.59 4.29 -5.52
N TRP A 30 -1.63 4.16 -6.35
CA TRP A 30 -2.16 5.21 -7.22
C TRP A 30 -3.70 5.13 -7.32
N GLY A 31 -4.39 6.26 -7.55
CA GLY A 31 -5.86 6.30 -7.67
C GLY A 31 -6.53 7.49 -6.97
N THR A 32 -7.85 7.62 -7.13
CA THR A 32 -8.67 8.77 -6.69
C THR A 32 -8.99 8.79 -5.21
N ASN A 33 -8.91 7.65 -4.52
CA ASN A 33 -9.22 7.58 -3.08
C ASN A 33 -8.02 7.93 -2.18
N PHE A 34 -6.91 8.43 -2.73
CA PHE A 34 -5.79 8.97 -1.96
C PHE A 34 -5.98 10.44 -1.55
N GLN A 35 -7.16 10.78 -1.02
CA GLN A 35 -7.47 12.16 -0.59
C GLN A 35 -6.64 12.66 0.60
N PHE A 36 -5.76 11.84 1.17
CA PHE A 36 -4.90 12.18 2.33
C PHE A 36 -3.42 12.39 1.98
N ASN A 37 -3.10 13.01 0.83
CA ASN A 37 -1.71 13.42 0.52
C ASN A 37 -0.67 12.29 0.59
N LEU A 38 -1.02 11.10 0.11
CA LEU A 38 -0.03 10.05 -0.18
C LEU A 38 0.48 10.13 -1.63
N TYR A 39 0.36 11.30 -2.24
CA TYR A 39 1.00 11.63 -3.51
C TYR A 39 2.51 11.72 -3.25
N GLY A 40 3.21 10.65 -3.64
CA GLY A 40 4.61 10.44 -3.28
C GLY A 40 4.66 9.48 -2.12
N ASP A 41 5.11 8.25 -2.40
CA ASP A 41 5.52 7.28 -1.37
C ASP A 41 4.56 7.18 -0.18
N ALA A 42 3.35 6.60 -0.40
CA ALA A 42 2.41 6.23 0.66
C ALA A 42 3.17 5.84 1.91
N PRO A 43 3.02 6.56 3.05
CA PRO A 43 4.11 6.84 3.97
C PRO A 43 4.81 5.52 4.17
N VAL A 44 5.95 5.36 3.47
CA VAL A 44 6.53 4.05 3.19
C VAL A 44 6.55 3.38 4.53
N ALA A 45 5.65 2.43 4.75
CA ALA A 45 5.60 1.74 6.01
C ALA A 45 6.96 1.07 6.01
N SER A 46 7.89 1.65 6.77
CA SER A 46 9.30 1.49 6.49
C SER A 46 9.60 0.00 6.53
N GLY A 47 10.36 -0.45 5.54
CA GLY A 47 10.61 -1.88 5.33
C GLY A 47 10.22 -2.39 3.95
N THR A 48 10.38 -3.69 3.81
CA THR A 48 10.13 -4.43 2.57
C THR A 48 8.91 -5.32 2.76
N PHE A 49 8.08 -5.40 1.73
CA PHE A 49 6.84 -6.17 1.73
C PHE A 49 6.98 -7.44 0.90
N ALA A 50 6.39 -8.51 1.40
CA ALA A 50 6.20 -9.76 0.68
C ALA A 50 4.89 -9.77 -0.11
N SER A 51 3.87 -9.03 0.36
CA SER A 51 2.59 -8.89 -0.35
C SER A 51 1.86 -7.61 0.03
N VAL A 52 0.92 -7.18 -0.82
CA VAL A 52 0.04 -6.04 -0.60
C VAL A 52 -1.40 -6.40 -0.99
N SER A 53 -2.36 -5.91 -0.21
CA SER A 53 -3.80 -6.03 -0.47
C SER A 53 -4.47 -4.67 -0.34
N ALA A 54 -5.27 -4.29 -1.34
CA ALA A 54 -6.05 -3.06 -1.37
C ALA A 54 -7.52 -3.37 -1.03
N GLY A 55 -8.05 -2.70 -0.01
CA GLY A 55 -9.47 -2.68 0.36
C GLY A 55 -10.21 -1.51 -0.27
N HIS A 56 -11.36 -1.14 0.30
CA HIS A 56 -12.19 -0.05 -0.23
C HIS A 56 -11.45 1.30 -0.16
N ASP A 57 -11.02 1.71 1.05
CA ASP A 57 -10.26 2.95 1.26
C ASP A 57 -9.01 2.77 2.14
N TYR A 58 -8.55 1.52 2.26
CA TYR A 58 -7.34 1.17 2.99
C TYR A 58 -6.52 0.16 2.20
N SER A 59 -5.28 -0.03 2.61
CA SER A 59 -4.42 -1.10 2.12
C SER A 59 -3.66 -1.71 3.28
N CYS A 60 -3.31 -2.97 3.16
CA CYS A 60 -2.46 -3.68 4.12
C CYS A 60 -1.29 -4.33 3.40
N GLY A 61 -0.14 -4.39 4.05
CA GLY A 61 1.06 -5.04 3.57
C GLY A 61 1.59 -6.02 4.61
N LEU A 62 1.97 -7.22 4.15
CA LEU A 62 2.76 -8.17 4.93
C LEU A 62 4.23 -7.87 4.71
N ARG A 63 4.95 -7.50 5.76
CA ARG A 63 6.39 -7.29 5.73
C ARG A 63 7.15 -8.61 5.61
N THR A 64 8.38 -8.53 5.12
CA THR A 64 9.30 -9.68 5.04
C THR A 64 9.69 -10.24 6.42
N ASP A 65 9.56 -9.44 7.48
CA ASP A 65 9.72 -9.88 8.89
C ASP A 65 8.47 -10.60 9.46
N GLY A 66 7.41 -10.75 8.67
CA GLY A 66 6.15 -11.39 9.05
C GLY A 66 5.14 -10.46 9.74
N SER A 67 5.48 -9.21 10.03
CA SER A 67 4.54 -8.23 10.59
C SER A 67 3.57 -7.69 9.53
N VAL A 68 2.37 -7.29 9.95
CA VAL A 68 1.37 -6.67 9.08
C VAL A 68 1.19 -5.21 9.46
N VAL A 69 1.16 -4.33 8.46
CA VAL A 69 0.77 -2.93 8.63
C VAL A 69 -0.28 -2.54 7.62
N CYS A 70 -1.28 -1.79 8.09
CA CYS A 70 -2.34 -1.24 7.26
C CYS A 70 -2.27 0.29 7.27
N TRP A 71 -2.64 0.91 6.16
CA TRP A 71 -2.68 2.35 5.96
C TRP A 71 -3.96 2.76 5.21
N GLY A 72 -4.45 3.98 5.46
CA GLY A 72 -5.69 4.51 4.88
C GLY A 72 -6.78 4.81 5.93
N ILE A 73 -8.01 5.11 5.49
CA ILE A 73 -9.08 5.66 6.36
C ILE A 73 -9.67 4.64 7.35
N ALA A 74 -9.32 3.37 7.19
CA ALA A 74 -9.56 2.32 8.18
C ALA A 74 -8.29 1.98 8.96
N SER A 75 -7.44 2.98 9.26
CA SER A 75 -6.59 2.91 10.44
C SER A 75 -7.49 2.94 11.69
N VAL A 76 -8.30 1.88 11.86
CA VAL A 76 -8.61 1.44 13.20
C VAL A 76 -7.25 1.19 13.82
N ASP A 77 -6.92 1.97 14.83
CA ASP A 77 -5.88 1.67 15.80
C ASP A 77 -5.94 0.18 16.08
N LEU A 78 -5.07 -0.61 15.46
CA LEU A 78 -4.67 -1.86 16.09
C LEU A 78 -3.82 -1.37 17.24
N PRO A 79 -4.30 -1.42 18.50
CA PRO A 79 -3.47 -1.01 19.61
C PRO A 79 -2.18 -1.80 19.49
N SER A 80 -1.08 -1.06 19.33
CA SER A 80 0.24 -1.59 19.65
C SER A 80 0.09 -2.14 21.06
N LYS A 81 0.15 -3.47 21.14
CA LYS A 81 0.15 -4.31 22.34
C LYS A 81 0.25 -3.58 23.68
#